data_AF-A0A1R7T5V0-F1
#
_entry.id   AF-A0A1R7T5V0-F1
#
_cell.length_a   1.000
_cell.length_b   1.000
_cell.length_c   1.000
_cell.angle_alpha   90.00
_cell.angle_beta   90.00
_cell.angle_gamma   90.00
#
_symmetry.space_group_name_H-M   'P 1'
#
loop_
_entity.id
_entity.type
_entity.pdbx_description
1 polymer ?
#
loop_
_entity_poly.entity_id
_entity_poly.type
_entity_poly.pdbx_seq_one_letter_code
_entity_poly.pdbx_strand_id
1 'polypeptide(L)'
;MKASILDMRKHMSKVLAALDNNETVKLTYRGKEKAKIIPTTTRRTTDLTSSEAFGLWADKFDDDDVEKVVREIRKGRLDAF
;
A
#
# COMPACT_ATOMS: atom_id res chain seq x y z
N MET A 1 5.45 -4.55 8.52
CA MET A 1 5.75 -5.93 8.97
C MET A 1 6.68 -5.91 10.19
N LYS A 2 6.65 -6.93 11.06
CA LYS A 2 7.67 -7.16 12.12
C LYS A 2 8.41 -8.46 11.82
N ALA A 3 9.74 -8.46 11.94
CA ALA A 3 10.58 -9.65 11.76
C ALA A 3 11.62 -9.73 12.88
N SER A 4 11.86 -10.94 13.41
CA SER A 4 12.99 -11.17 14.31
C SER A 4 14.27 -11.47 13.53
N ILE A 5 15.42 -11.42 14.21
CA ILE A 5 16.69 -11.88 13.63
C ILE A 5 16.60 -13.34 13.13
N LEU A 6 15.82 -14.18 13.82
CA LEU A 6 15.61 -15.58 13.40
C LEU A 6 14.79 -15.64 12.11
N ASP A 7 13.75 -14.80 11.99
CA ASP A 7 12.91 -14.73 10.80
C ASP A 7 13.70 -14.21 9.59
N MET A 8 14.59 -13.25 9.79
CA MET A 8 15.48 -12.79 8.73
C MET A 8 16.38 -13.93 8.22
N ARG A 9 16.90 -14.78 9.12
CA ARG A 9 17.74 -15.92 8.72
C ARG A 9 16.96 -17.00 7.99
N LYS A 10 15.76 -17.33 8.45
CA LYS A 10 14.96 -18.46 7.93
C LYS A 10 14.03 -18.10 6.76
N HIS A 11 13.59 -16.85 6.71
CA HIS A 11 12.51 -16.39 5.83
C HIS A 11 12.87 -15.07 5.14
N MET A 12 14.14 -14.92 4.73
CA MET A 12 14.61 -13.70 4.07
C MET A 12 13.80 -13.36 2.81
N SER A 13 13.33 -14.37 2.07
CA SER A 13 12.47 -14.17 0.89
C SER A 13 11.20 -13.39 1.19
N LYS A 14 10.56 -13.65 2.35
CA LYS A 14 9.36 -12.90 2.78
C LYS A 14 9.71 -11.46 3.17
N VAL A 15 10.87 -11.25 3.79
CA VAL A 15 11.35 -9.91 4.15
C VAL A 15 11.65 -9.08 2.90
N LEU A 16 12.30 -9.68 1.90
CA LEU A 16 12.56 -9.03 0.60
C LEU A 16 11.25 -8.73 -0.13
N ALA A 17 10.30 -9.66 -0.19
CA ALA A 17 9.00 -9.43 -0.81
C ALA A 17 8.22 -8.28 -0.14
N ALA A 18 8.30 -8.14 1.18
CA ALA A 18 7.70 -7.00 1.88
C ALA A 18 8.37 -5.67 1.46
N LEU A 19 9.71 -5.65 1.38
CA LEU A 19 10.45 -4.47 0.94
C LEU A 19 10.17 -4.11 -0.54
N ASP A 20 10.01 -5.11 -1.41
CA ASP A 20 9.65 -4.91 -2.82
C ASP A 20 8.24 -4.31 -3.00
N ASN A 21 7.34 -4.59 -2.06
CA ASN A 21 6.00 -4.00 -1.99
C ASN A 21 5.97 -2.64 -1.27
N ASN A 22 7.14 -2.01 -1.12
CA ASN A 22 7.31 -0.72 -0.46
C ASN A 22 6.88 -0.73 1.03
N GLU A 23 6.87 -1.90 1.67
CA GLU A 23 6.53 -2.04 3.08
C GLU A 23 7.75 -1.81 3.98
N THR A 24 7.57 -1.11 5.10
CA THR A 24 8.62 -0.98 6.12
C THR A 24 8.64 -2.21 7.05
N VAL A 25 9.82 -2.80 7.22
CA VAL A 25 10.02 -3.97 8.10
C VAL A 25 10.70 -3.55 9.39
N LYS A 26 10.05 -3.80 10.54
CA LYS A 26 10.63 -3.57 11.87
C LYS A 26 11.44 -4.79 12.30
N LEU A 27 12.74 -4.59 12.55
CA LEU A 27 13.64 -5.62 13.05
C LEU A 27 13.58 -5.69 14.57
N THR A 28 13.35 -6.90 15.09
CA THR A 28 13.30 -7.18 16.52
C THR A 28 14.37 -8.17 16.96
N TYR A 29 14.88 -7.98 18.17
CA TYR A 29 15.77 -8.94 18.84
C TYR A 29 15.30 -9.14 20.28
N ARG A 30 14.99 -10.39 20.64
CA ARG A 30 14.45 -10.77 21.96
C ARG A 30 13.25 -9.89 22.38
N GLY A 31 12.31 -9.69 21.44
CA GLY A 31 11.10 -8.90 21.65
C GLY A 31 11.27 -7.38 21.61
N LYS A 32 12.50 -6.87 21.51
CA LYS A 32 12.76 -5.41 21.44
C LYS A 32 12.97 -4.97 20.00
N GLU A 33 12.31 -3.88 19.59
CA GLU A 33 12.56 -3.21 18.30
C GLU A 33 14.00 -2.66 18.32
N LYS A 34 14.77 -2.98 17.27
CA LYS A 34 16.19 -2.60 17.15
C LYS A 34 16.46 -1.70 15.96
N ALA A 35 15.76 -1.92 14.86
CA ALA A 35 15.93 -1.14 13.64
C ALA A 35 14.66 -1.21 12.78
N LYS A 36 14.61 -0.36 11.76
CA LYS A 36 13.64 -0.45 10.66
C LYS A 36 14.42 -0.59 9.36
N ILE A 37 13.99 -1.51 8.52
CA ILE A 37 14.49 -1.67 7.15
C ILE A 37 13.46 -0.99 6.26
N ILE A 38 13.92 0.00 5.53
CA ILE A 38 13.10 0.83 4.65
C ILE A 38 13.55 0.52 3.21
N PRO A 39 12.62 0.32 2.27
CA PRO A 39 12.95 0.21 0.86
C PRO A 39 13.75 1.44 0.41
N THR A 40 14.81 1.23 -0.38
CA THR A 40 15.72 2.31 -0.83
C THR A 40 15.06 3.30 -1.80
N THR A 41 13.78 3.13 -2.15
CA THR A 41 13.09 3.85 -3.22
C THR A 41 13.69 3.54 -4.59
N THR A 42 13.05 2.64 -5.32
CA THR A 42 12.69 2.98 -6.69
C THR A 42 11.19 3.12 -6.64
N ARG A 43 10.69 4.36 -6.64
CA ARG A 43 9.31 4.60 -7.07
C ARG A 43 9.27 3.98 -8.45
N ARG A 44 8.74 2.76 -8.59
CA ARG A 44 8.39 2.25 -9.90
C ARG A 44 7.41 3.29 -10.38
N THR A 45 7.85 4.15 -11.30
CA THR A 45 6.95 4.88 -12.18
C THR A 45 6.36 3.80 -13.06
N THR A 46 5.49 2.96 -12.47
CA THR A 46 4.58 2.17 -13.28
C THR A 46 3.88 3.21 -14.11
N ASP A 47 3.96 3.05 -15.42
CA ASP A 47 3.33 3.97 -16.34
C ASP A 47 1.83 3.94 -16.03
N LEU A 48 1.36 4.95 -15.29
CA LEU A 48 -0.03 5.00 -14.87
C LEU A 48 -0.91 5.12 -16.12
N THR A 49 -0.40 5.68 -17.21
CA THR A 49 -1.10 5.80 -18.48
C THR A 49 -1.29 4.47 -19.20
N SER A 50 -0.49 3.45 -18.88
CA SER A 50 -0.63 2.11 -19.45
C SER A 50 -1.69 1.26 -18.75
N SER A 51 -2.29 1.75 -17.66
CA SER A 51 -3.38 1.06 -16.97
C SER A 51 -4.70 1.32 -17.69
N GLU A 52 -5.48 0.29 -17.97
CA GLU A 52 -6.85 0.42 -18.51
C GLU A 52 -7.76 1.28 -17.61
N ALA A 53 -7.42 1.38 -16.31
CA ALA A 53 -8.15 2.21 -15.37
C ALA A 53 -7.81 3.71 -15.47
N PHE A 54 -6.75 4.08 -16.18
CA PHE A 54 -6.33 5.46 -16.36
C PHE A 54 -7.30 6.20 -17.28
N GLY A 55 -7.80 7.35 -16.84
CA GLY A 55 -8.74 8.15 -17.62
C GLY A 55 -10.21 7.69 -17.55
N LEU A 56 -10.55 6.58 -16.86
CA LEU A 56 -11.95 6.12 -16.71
C LEU A 56 -12.92 7.16 -16.12
N TRP A 57 -12.39 8.15 -15.43
CA TRP A 57 -13.14 9.22 -14.79
C TRP A 57 -12.84 10.61 -15.39
N ALA A 58 -12.05 10.68 -16.46
CA ALA A 58 -11.71 11.93 -17.12
C ALA A 58 -12.95 12.67 -17.63
N ASP A 59 -13.93 11.91 -18.16
CA ASP A 59 -15.15 12.47 -18.77
C ASP A 59 -16.35 12.50 -17.81
N LYS A 60 -16.16 12.14 -16.53
CA LYS A 60 -17.28 11.98 -15.57
C LYS A 60 -17.39 13.09 -14.53
N PHE A 61 -16.41 13.99 -14.47
CA PHE A 61 -16.36 15.06 -13.49
C PHE A 61 -16.11 16.39 -14.18
N ASP A 62 -17.09 16.87 -14.95
CA ASP A 62 -17.00 18.22 -15.51
C ASP A 62 -17.23 19.30 -14.44
N ASP A 63 -17.93 19.01 -13.32
CA ASP A 63 -18.22 20.00 -12.27
C ASP A 63 -18.47 19.42 -10.85
N ASP A 64 -18.35 18.10 -10.64
CA ASP A 64 -18.65 17.48 -9.34
C ASP A 64 -17.40 17.36 -8.44
N ASP A 65 -17.55 17.74 -7.17
CA ASP A 65 -16.53 17.60 -6.14
C ASP A 65 -16.19 16.11 -5.92
N VAL A 66 -14.99 15.72 -6.32
CA VAL A 66 -14.43 14.36 -6.18
C VAL A 66 -14.57 13.85 -4.76
N GLU A 67 -14.39 14.71 -3.75
CA GLU A 67 -14.49 14.32 -2.34
C GLU A 67 -15.91 13.90 -1.98
N LYS A 68 -16.91 14.65 -2.46
CA LYS A 68 -18.33 14.35 -2.24
C LYS A 68 -18.71 13.02 -2.89
N VAL A 69 -18.28 12.77 -4.12
CA VAL A 69 -18.59 11.51 -4.83
C VAL A 69 -17.93 10.30 -4.16
N VAL A 70 -16.67 10.40 -3.75
CA VAL A 70 -15.99 9.33 -3.01
C VAL A 70 -16.67 9.08 -1.66
N ARG A 71 -17.15 10.14 -0.98
CA ARG A 71 -17.87 10.02 0.28
C ARG A 71 -19.20 9.28 0.09
N GLU A 72 -19.98 9.58 -0.94
CA GLU A 72 -21.22 8.86 -1.23
C GLU A 72 -20.97 7.38 -1.55
N ILE A 73 -19.93 7.06 -2.35
CA ILE A 73 -19.54 5.66 -2.62
C ILE A 73 -19.17 4.90 -1.34
N ARG A 74 -18.52 5.58 -0.39
CA ARG A 74 -18.11 5.00 0.90
C ARG A 74 -19.21 4.92 1.94
N LYS A 75 -20.33 5.65 1.77
CA LYS A 75 -21.48 5.48 2.67
C LYS A 75 -21.99 4.06 2.48
N GLY A 76 -21.93 3.27 3.55
CA GLY A 76 -22.54 1.94 3.55
C GLY A 76 -24.01 2.02 3.13
N ARG A 77 -24.51 0.98 2.47
CA ARG A 77 -25.94 0.87 2.15
C ARG A 77 -26.71 0.72 3.45
N LEU A 78 -27.23 1.83 3.99
CA LEU A 78 -28.06 1.83 5.19
C LEU A 78 -29.49 1.33 4.91
N ASP A 79 -29.85 1.11 3.64
CA ASP A 79 -31.21 0.74 3.22
C ASP A 79 -31.43 -0.78 3.09
N ALA A 80 -30.71 -1.60 3.86
CA ALA A 80 -30.88 -3.06 3.88
C ALA A 80 -31.51 -3.58 5.19
N PHE A 81 -32.41 -2.80 5.81
CA PHE A 81 -33.21 -3.19 6.97
C PHE A 81 -34.68 -2.82 6.79
#